data_AF-A0A150SNI2-F1
#
_entry.id   AF-A0A150SNI2-F1
#
_cell.length_a   1.000
_cell.length_b   1.000
_cell.length_c   1.000
_cell.angle_alpha   90.00
_cell.angle_beta   90.00
_cell.angle_gamma   90.00
#
_symmetry.space_group_name_H-M   'P 1'
#
loop_
_entity.id
_entity.type
_entity.pdbx_description
1 polymer ?
#
loop_
_entity_poly.entity_id
_entity_poly.type
_entity_poly.pdbx_seq_one_letter_code
_entity_poly.pdbx_strand_id
1 'polypeptide(L)'
;MSKWNFDLSSLHGPQGMSDDDLAYRGSRYAEVRDALYANPYRGGRSGEAPGQLPMFKSTIRNAWSGAFSAHADLLKQAAARTVDSRADLRWGPDGKGFRRMLSPNGICLLGVWEITEESQYSGYFKEGAKGLIIGRYSSDGNETRRGQRRSLSLAGKIYPTMNPNHATPLVPASFLSQEDLGGMHTDFINDAELRNAPNVTAYRRGLYLLIMVRAGWIFPLVDKVPDARQLHEIAELGKPKGERTRCPEHMLLKMAPRQARIQGEDLDFRDEVYAHIFKPGAPEPTGSMVFDISVSDTGESVGIPGFRRVKVTNWRRIGRITFTAAVASYNADHVVHFHHPGWRDNRNDAKTAIRSGGRRVR
;
A
#
# COMPACT_ATOMS: atom_id res chain seq x y z
N MET A 1 1.61 -1.57 -29.97
CA MET A 1 2.14 -1.53 -28.58
C MET A 1 3.65 -1.53 -28.66
N SER A 2 4.30 -0.43 -28.29
CA SER A 2 5.75 -0.40 -28.13
C SER A 2 6.16 -1.37 -27.02
N LYS A 3 7.06 -2.31 -27.30
CA LYS A 3 7.75 -3.05 -26.24
C LYS A 3 8.42 -2.00 -25.36
N TRP A 4 7.93 -1.82 -24.14
CA TRP A 4 8.61 -0.98 -23.17
C TRP A 4 9.98 -1.60 -22.90
N ASN A 5 11.05 -0.90 -23.27
CA ASN A 5 12.42 -1.34 -23.01
C ASN A 5 12.82 -0.91 -21.60
N PHE A 6 12.22 -1.55 -20.58
CA PHE A 6 12.57 -1.31 -19.19
C PHE A 6 13.74 -2.19 -18.78
N ASP A 7 14.71 -1.63 -18.07
CA ASP A 7 15.53 -2.45 -17.19
C ASP A 7 14.69 -2.86 -15.99
N LEU A 8 14.32 -4.14 -15.95
CA LEU A 8 13.46 -4.71 -14.91
C LEU A 8 14.17 -4.78 -13.54
N SER A 9 15.46 -4.47 -13.46
CA SER A 9 16.29 -4.67 -12.28
C SER A 9 16.96 -3.42 -11.74
N SER A 10 17.31 -2.43 -12.57
CA SER A 10 18.00 -1.23 -12.10
C SER A 10 17.07 -0.21 -11.45
N LEU A 11 17.64 0.53 -10.50
CA LEU A 11 16.99 1.71 -9.93
C LEU A 11 17.09 2.89 -10.89
N HIS A 12 16.06 3.72 -10.89
CA HIS A 12 16.07 5.06 -11.45
C HIS A 12 15.27 5.98 -10.55
N GLY A 13 15.42 7.28 -10.79
CA GLY A 13 14.79 8.33 -10.01
C GLY A 13 15.36 8.46 -8.59
N PRO A 14 15.19 9.64 -7.98
CA PRO A 14 15.66 9.90 -6.63
C PRO A 14 14.97 8.98 -5.61
N GLN A 15 15.75 8.38 -4.72
CA GLN A 15 15.25 7.50 -3.67
C GLN A 15 14.85 8.25 -2.40
N GLY A 16 15.43 9.42 -2.17
CA GLY A 16 15.10 10.30 -1.04
C GLY A 16 13.90 11.19 -1.31
N MET A 17 13.58 12.04 -0.33
CA MET A 17 12.62 13.12 -0.50
C MET A 17 13.16 14.21 -1.46
N SER A 18 12.25 14.91 -2.13
CA SER A 18 12.50 16.11 -2.93
C SER A 18 11.81 17.33 -2.31
N ASP A 19 12.09 18.52 -2.84
CA ASP A 19 11.43 19.75 -2.40
C ASP A 19 9.91 19.70 -2.65
N ASP A 20 9.47 19.05 -3.72
CA ASP A 20 8.04 18.82 -4.00
C ASP A 20 7.35 18.04 -2.87
N ASP A 21 8.05 17.09 -2.23
CA ASP A 21 7.49 16.35 -1.10
C ASP A 21 7.25 17.25 0.11
N LEU A 22 8.20 18.17 0.36
CA LEU A 22 8.14 19.11 1.47
C LEU A 22 7.09 20.21 1.20
N ALA A 23 6.90 20.55 -0.07
CA ALA A 23 5.90 21.52 -0.52
C ALA A 23 4.48 20.94 -0.63
N TYR A 24 4.29 19.62 -0.54
CA TYR A 24 2.99 18.97 -0.70
C TYR A 24 1.95 19.48 0.30
N ARG A 25 0.75 19.81 -0.19
CA ARG A 25 -0.41 20.29 0.61
C ARG A 25 -1.71 19.52 0.32
N GLY A 26 -1.63 18.39 -0.37
CA GLY A 26 -2.80 17.65 -0.88
C GLY A 26 -2.76 17.50 -2.39
N SER A 27 -3.58 16.59 -2.93
CA SER A 27 -3.87 16.50 -4.37
C SER A 27 -5.36 16.46 -4.62
N ARG A 28 -5.81 16.77 -5.84
CA ARG A 28 -7.17 16.44 -6.25
C ARG A 28 -7.25 14.96 -6.59
N TYR A 29 -8.35 14.31 -6.20
CA TYR A 29 -8.58 12.90 -6.54
C TYR A 29 -8.52 12.65 -8.06
N ALA A 30 -9.14 13.53 -8.86
CA ALA A 30 -9.13 13.44 -10.31
C ALA A 30 -7.70 13.47 -10.89
N GLU A 31 -6.82 14.35 -10.40
CA GLU A 31 -5.44 14.45 -10.91
C GLU A 31 -4.66 13.15 -10.67
N VAL A 32 -4.82 12.54 -9.50
CA VAL A 32 -4.16 11.27 -9.17
C VAL A 32 -4.77 10.13 -9.99
N ARG A 33 -6.10 10.06 -10.11
CA ARG A 33 -6.78 9.09 -10.98
C ARG A 33 -6.28 9.19 -12.42
N ASP A 34 -6.30 10.39 -13.00
CA ASP A 34 -5.98 10.60 -14.41
C ASP A 34 -4.49 10.27 -14.67
N ALA A 35 -3.60 10.60 -13.72
CA ALA A 35 -2.22 10.16 -13.76
C ALA A 35 -2.10 8.63 -13.78
N LEU A 36 -2.86 7.89 -12.95
CA LEU A 36 -2.80 6.43 -12.94
C LEU A 36 -3.20 5.79 -14.28
N TYR A 37 -4.13 6.41 -15.01
CA TYR A 37 -4.60 5.94 -16.31
C TYR A 37 -3.78 6.42 -17.51
N ALA A 38 -2.83 7.33 -17.34
CA ALA A 38 -2.09 7.93 -18.46
C ALA A 38 -1.17 6.94 -19.21
N ASN A 39 -0.58 5.97 -18.51
CA ASN A 39 0.46 5.07 -19.06
C ASN A 39 0.19 3.58 -18.77
N PRO A 40 -0.96 3.01 -19.18
CA PRO A 40 -1.28 1.61 -18.87
C PRO A 40 -0.36 0.66 -19.65
N TYR A 41 0.02 -0.46 -19.03
CA TYR A 41 0.87 -1.45 -19.70
C TYR A 41 0.12 -2.23 -20.79
N ARG A 42 -1.19 -2.39 -20.61
CA ARG A 42 -2.12 -2.96 -21.58
C ARG A 42 -2.96 -1.85 -22.17
N GLY A 43 -3.29 -1.98 -23.45
CA GLY A 43 -4.17 -1.06 -24.16
C GLY A 43 -5.62 -1.19 -23.67
N GLY A 44 -6.45 -0.22 -24.05
CA GLY A 44 -7.81 -0.10 -23.55
C GLY A 44 -7.87 0.60 -22.19
N ARG A 45 -9.07 0.71 -21.62
CA ARG A 45 -9.31 1.35 -20.32
C ARG A 45 -9.16 0.37 -19.14
N SER A 46 -8.89 -0.91 -19.41
CA SER A 46 -9.47 -1.99 -18.60
C SER A 46 -8.73 -3.34 -18.59
N GLY A 47 -7.46 -3.43 -18.98
CA GLY A 47 -6.72 -4.70 -18.90
C GLY A 47 -7.20 -5.81 -19.86
N GLU A 48 -8.17 -5.50 -20.72
CA GLU A 48 -8.75 -6.35 -21.77
C GLU A 48 -7.74 -6.71 -22.86
N ALA A 49 -6.81 -5.80 -23.16
CA ALA A 49 -5.82 -6.06 -24.19
C ALA A 49 -4.83 -7.14 -23.69
N PRO A 50 -4.64 -8.24 -24.43
CA PRO A 50 -3.68 -9.27 -24.04
C PRO A 50 -2.26 -8.68 -24.00
N GLY A 51 -1.46 -9.16 -23.06
CA GLY A 51 -0.06 -8.74 -22.95
C GLY A 51 0.55 -9.10 -21.61
N GLN A 52 1.81 -9.51 -21.62
CA GLN A 52 2.52 -9.79 -20.38
C GLN A 52 2.76 -8.48 -19.60
N LEU A 53 2.39 -8.47 -18.32
CA LEU A 53 2.70 -7.35 -17.44
C LEU A 53 4.19 -7.38 -17.07
N PRO A 54 4.86 -6.22 -16.97
CA PRO A 54 6.26 -6.20 -16.56
C PRO A 54 6.41 -6.80 -15.15
N MET A 55 7.53 -7.48 -14.93
CA MET A 55 7.90 -8.03 -13.63
C MET A 55 9.23 -7.43 -13.22
N PHE A 56 9.14 -6.35 -12.45
CA PHE A 56 10.32 -5.69 -11.93
C PHE A 56 10.82 -6.42 -10.69
N LYS A 57 12.15 -6.50 -10.55
CA LYS A 57 12.80 -7.25 -9.48
C LYS A 57 13.29 -6.32 -8.37
N SER A 58 13.06 -6.75 -7.15
CA SER A 58 13.81 -6.32 -5.97
C SER A 58 15.11 -7.11 -5.93
N THR A 59 16.25 -6.42 -5.92
CA THR A 59 17.57 -7.07 -5.99
C THR A 59 18.41 -6.75 -4.76
N ILE A 60 19.27 -7.70 -4.38
CA ILE A 60 20.25 -7.49 -3.30
C ILE A 60 21.13 -6.28 -3.64
N ARG A 61 21.61 -6.18 -4.90
CA ARG A 61 22.38 -5.02 -5.37
C ARG A 61 21.71 -3.69 -5.03
N ASN A 62 20.41 -3.56 -5.29
CA ASN A 62 19.68 -2.32 -5.03
C ASN A 62 19.51 -2.05 -3.52
N ALA A 63 19.19 -3.08 -2.73
CA ALA A 63 19.00 -2.95 -1.28
C ALA A 63 20.29 -2.55 -0.52
N TRP A 64 21.45 -2.87 -1.09
CA TRP A 64 22.77 -2.56 -0.53
C TRP A 64 23.47 -1.39 -1.25
N SER A 65 22.82 -0.74 -2.21
CA SER A 65 23.39 0.36 -2.97
C SER A 65 23.72 1.56 -2.06
N GLY A 66 24.96 2.04 -2.14
CA GLY A 66 25.50 3.12 -1.31
C GLY A 66 25.94 2.70 0.09
N ALA A 67 25.60 1.50 0.58
CA ALA A 67 25.83 1.11 1.97
C ALA A 67 27.31 1.04 2.40
N PHE A 68 28.23 0.84 1.45
CA PHE A 68 29.68 0.68 1.69
C PHE A 68 30.54 1.72 0.98
N SER A 69 29.95 2.86 0.61
CA SER A 69 30.66 3.92 -0.10
C SER A 69 30.34 5.28 0.51
N ALA A 70 31.09 6.32 0.12
CA ALA A 70 30.76 7.70 0.50
C ALA A 70 29.42 8.20 -0.12
N HIS A 71 28.81 7.43 -1.03
CA HIS A 71 27.50 7.75 -1.59
C HIS A 71 26.38 7.49 -0.59
N ALA A 72 25.26 8.16 -0.77
CA ALA A 72 24.13 8.02 0.12
C ALA A 72 23.48 6.63 0.06
N ASP A 73 23.13 6.09 1.22
CA ASP A 73 22.42 4.82 1.38
C ASP A 73 20.99 4.92 0.82
N LEU A 74 20.79 4.32 -0.36
CA LEU A 74 19.56 4.49 -1.11
C LEU A 74 18.35 3.82 -0.44
N LEU A 75 18.56 2.69 0.26
CA LEU A 75 17.46 2.03 0.98
C LEU A 75 17.03 2.85 2.18
N LYS A 76 17.97 3.47 2.91
CA LYS A 76 17.65 4.39 4.00
C LYS A 76 16.91 5.62 3.49
N GLN A 77 17.32 6.18 2.36
CA GLN A 77 16.60 7.27 1.70
C GLN A 77 15.16 6.86 1.31
N ALA A 78 15.01 5.69 0.68
CA ALA A 78 13.71 5.16 0.29
C ALA A 78 12.80 4.91 1.51
N ALA A 79 13.36 4.40 2.61
CA ALA A 79 12.63 4.17 3.85
C ALA A 79 12.17 5.50 4.50
N ALA A 80 13.07 6.49 4.61
CA ALA A 80 12.74 7.81 5.12
C ALA A 80 11.65 8.47 4.27
N ARG A 81 11.83 8.47 2.95
CA ARG A 81 10.84 8.96 2.00
C ARG A 81 9.45 8.37 2.23
N THR A 82 9.35 7.04 2.36
CA THR A 82 8.06 6.36 2.54
C THR A 82 7.33 6.76 3.82
N VAL A 83 8.06 7.09 4.89
CA VAL A 83 7.46 7.52 6.16
C VAL A 83 7.26 9.03 6.21
N ASP A 84 8.03 9.83 5.47
CA ASP A 84 8.03 11.29 5.63
C ASP A 84 7.31 12.03 4.48
N SER A 85 7.38 11.53 3.24
CA SER A 85 6.65 12.12 2.12
C SER A 85 5.17 11.79 2.21
N ARG A 86 4.34 12.83 2.05
CA ARG A 86 2.88 12.71 1.95
C ARG A 86 2.37 12.82 0.51
N ALA A 87 3.27 13.08 -0.45
CA ALA A 87 2.91 13.27 -1.85
C ALA A 87 2.14 12.07 -2.40
N ASP A 88 1.14 12.32 -3.25
CA ASP A 88 0.38 11.25 -3.91
C ASP A 88 1.05 10.78 -5.19
N LEU A 89 1.72 11.69 -5.89
CA LEU A 89 2.46 11.44 -7.13
C LEU A 89 3.88 11.98 -6.99
N ARG A 90 4.86 11.23 -7.48
CA ARG A 90 6.26 11.59 -7.48
C ARG A 90 6.82 11.40 -8.87
N TRP A 91 6.89 12.48 -9.63
CA TRP A 91 7.41 12.47 -11.00
C TRP A 91 8.93 12.61 -11.05
N GLY A 92 9.55 13.16 -10.01
CA GLY A 92 10.99 13.43 -10.02
C GLY A 92 11.40 14.47 -11.07
N PRO A 93 12.69 14.85 -11.11
CA PRO A 93 13.17 15.92 -11.99
C PRO A 93 13.04 15.61 -13.49
N ASP A 94 13.04 14.33 -13.86
CA ASP A 94 12.97 13.86 -15.24
C ASP A 94 11.54 13.49 -15.70
N GLY A 95 10.55 13.66 -14.83
CA GLY A 95 9.15 13.32 -15.11
C GLY A 95 8.86 11.82 -15.19
N LYS A 96 9.81 10.94 -14.82
CA LYS A 96 9.67 9.47 -14.93
C LYS A 96 9.36 8.77 -13.61
N GLY A 97 9.44 9.51 -12.51
CA GLY A 97 9.22 9.00 -11.16
C GLY A 97 10.41 8.25 -10.62
N PHE A 98 10.17 7.13 -9.93
CA PHE A 98 11.20 6.38 -9.23
C PHE A 98 10.95 4.88 -9.25
N ARG A 99 12.03 4.11 -9.24
CA ARG A 99 11.97 2.66 -9.07
C ARG A 99 11.84 2.30 -7.59
N ARG A 100 10.77 1.60 -7.21
CA ARG A 100 10.60 1.02 -5.86
C ARG A 100 11.61 -0.11 -5.63
N MET A 101 12.22 -0.11 -4.44
CA MET A 101 13.12 -1.18 -4.02
C MET A 101 12.40 -2.42 -3.49
N LEU A 102 11.20 -2.25 -2.93
CA LEU A 102 10.36 -3.30 -2.35
C LEU A 102 8.94 -3.18 -2.91
N SER A 103 8.20 -4.29 -2.89
CA SER A 103 6.87 -4.42 -3.51
C SER A 103 6.74 -3.75 -4.90
N PRO A 104 7.67 -4.02 -5.83
CA PRO A 104 7.80 -3.23 -7.05
C PRO A 104 6.69 -3.45 -8.06
N ASN A 105 5.96 -4.56 -7.97
CA ASN A 105 4.91 -4.93 -8.90
C ASN A 105 3.56 -4.70 -8.23
N GLY A 106 2.70 -3.89 -8.85
CA GLY A 106 1.38 -3.58 -8.32
C GLY A 106 0.35 -3.31 -9.41
N ILE A 107 -0.88 -3.17 -8.94
CA ILE A 107 -2.03 -2.69 -9.70
C ILE A 107 -2.75 -1.66 -8.84
N CYS A 108 -3.06 -0.50 -9.40
CA CYS A 108 -3.83 0.51 -8.70
C CYS A 108 -5.31 0.18 -8.80
N LEU A 109 -6.03 0.46 -7.71
CA LEU A 109 -7.46 0.22 -7.54
C LEU A 109 -8.13 1.55 -7.19
N LEU A 110 -9.33 1.77 -7.70
CA LEU A 110 -10.13 2.95 -7.39
C LEU A 110 -11.52 2.52 -6.94
N GLY A 111 -12.03 3.20 -5.92
CA GLY A 111 -13.24 2.75 -5.26
C GLY A 111 -13.73 3.66 -4.14
N VAL A 112 -14.50 3.06 -3.23
CA VAL A 112 -15.12 3.72 -2.09
C VAL A 112 -14.75 2.98 -0.80
N TRP A 113 -14.32 3.75 0.20
CA TRP A 113 -14.25 3.35 1.60
C TRP A 113 -15.59 3.69 2.28
N GLU A 114 -16.19 2.75 2.99
CA GLU A 114 -17.47 2.95 3.68
C GLU A 114 -17.49 2.21 5.03
N ILE A 115 -17.82 2.93 6.12
CA ILE A 115 -18.11 2.34 7.44
C ILE A 115 -19.62 2.29 7.65
N THR A 116 -20.15 1.10 7.88
CA THR A 116 -21.60 0.84 7.98
C THR A 116 -22.06 0.48 9.38
N GLU A 117 -21.15 0.07 10.26
CA GLU A 117 -21.51 -0.33 11.62
C GLU A 117 -21.06 0.73 12.63
N GLU A 118 -21.85 0.87 13.69
CA GLU A 118 -21.47 1.68 14.85
C GLU A 118 -20.11 1.23 15.40
N SER A 119 -19.25 2.19 15.76
CA SER A 119 -17.96 1.87 16.37
C SER A 119 -17.56 2.96 17.37
N GLN A 120 -16.70 2.61 18.32
CA GLN A 120 -16.14 3.56 19.29
C GLN A 120 -15.02 4.43 18.71
N TYR A 121 -14.63 4.20 17.46
CA TYR A 121 -13.47 4.83 16.83
C TYR A 121 -13.86 6.14 16.16
N SER A 122 -12.91 7.07 16.07
CA SER A 122 -13.13 8.40 15.50
C SER A 122 -12.83 8.45 14.00
N GLY A 123 -13.13 9.59 13.36
CA GLY A 123 -12.77 9.86 11.98
C GLY A 123 -13.40 8.88 10.99
N TYR A 124 -12.61 8.37 10.05
CA TYR A 124 -13.09 7.46 9.00
C TYR A 124 -13.23 6.01 9.46
N PHE A 125 -13.23 5.77 10.77
CA PHE A 125 -13.72 4.53 11.38
C PHE A 125 -15.11 4.67 12.03
N LYS A 126 -15.69 5.87 12.03
CA LYS A 126 -17.03 6.12 12.56
C LYS A 126 -18.10 5.71 11.55
N GLU A 127 -19.22 5.20 12.03
CA GLU A 127 -20.38 4.86 11.19
C GLU A 127 -20.79 6.02 10.28
N GLY A 128 -21.12 5.69 9.03
CA GLY A 128 -21.51 6.66 8.01
C GLY A 128 -20.33 7.36 7.34
N ALA A 129 -19.09 7.15 7.79
CA ALA A 129 -17.92 7.69 7.11
C ALA A 129 -17.77 7.08 5.70
N LYS A 130 -17.67 7.94 4.69
CA LYS A 130 -17.48 7.56 3.29
C LYS A 130 -16.45 8.44 2.61
N GLY A 131 -15.60 7.84 1.79
CA GLY A 131 -14.63 8.57 0.98
C GLY A 131 -14.18 7.79 -0.23
N LEU A 132 -13.75 8.51 -1.26
CA LEU A 132 -13.07 7.91 -2.41
C LEU A 132 -11.72 7.36 -1.97
N ILE A 133 -11.36 6.18 -2.45
CA ILE A 133 -10.09 5.52 -2.14
C ILE A 133 -9.32 5.21 -3.41
N ILE A 134 -8.02 5.48 -3.35
CA ILE A 134 -7.04 4.92 -4.26
C ILE A 134 -6.23 3.88 -3.49
N GLY A 135 -6.27 2.64 -3.96
CA GLY A 135 -5.46 1.55 -3.46
C GLY A 135 -4.33 1.20 -4.43
N ARG A 136 -3.26 0.60 -3.92
CA ARG A 136 -2.32 -0.19 -4.71
C ARG A 136 -2.22 -1.56 -4.10
N TYR A 137 -2.72 -2.55 -4.83
CA TYR A 137 -2.56 -3.94 -4.49
C TYR A 137 -1.23 -4.41 -5.07
N SER A 138 -0.35 -4.95 -4.24
CA SER A 138 1.01 -5.29 -4.66
C SER A 138 1.51 -6.56 -4.04
N SER A 139 2.52 -7.14 -4.69
CA SER A 139 3.23 -8.29 -4.17
C SER A 139 4.64 -7.90 -3.77
N ASP A 140 5.04 -8.26 -2.54
CA ASP A 140 6.41 -8.17 -2.07
C ASP A 140 7.17 -9.48 -2.27
N GLY A 141 8.42 -9.36 -2.70
CA GLY A 141 9.22 -10.42 -3.29
C GLY A 141 9.39 -10.25 -4.80
N ASN A 142 9.98 -11.26 -5.43
CA ASN A 142 10.18 -11.34 -6.89
C ASN A 142 9.17 -12.27 -7.59
N GLU A 143 8.06 -12.59 -6.91
CA GLU A 143 7.04 -13.54 -7.36
C GLU A 143 5.70 -12.83 -7.46
N THR A 144 5.00 -12.98 -8.59
CA THR A 144 3.67 -12.39 -8.83
C THR A 144 2.61 -13.44 -9.11
N ARG A 145 2.97 -14.72 -9.24
CA ARG A 145 2.07 -15.79 -9.68
C ARG A 145 1.52 -16.61 -8.54
N ARG A 146 0.29 -17.10 -8.72
CA ARG A 146 -0.48 -17.88 -7.76
C ARG A 146 0.32 -19.05 -7.19
N GLY A 147 0.13 -19.36 -5.92
CA GLY A 147 0.79 -20.48 -5.23
C GLY A 147 2.28 -20.26 -4.94
N GLN A 148 2.91 -19.25 -5.55
CA GLN A 148 4.27 -18.86 -5.20
C GLN A 148 4.31 -18.17 -3.84
N ARG A 149 5.44 -18.33 -3.14
CA ARG A 149 5.66 -17.67 -1.85
C ARG A 149 5.88 -16.18 -2.04
N ARG A 150 4.86 -15.40 -1.71
CA ARG A 150 4.84 -13.95 -1.87
C ARG A 150 4.11 -13.30 -0.70
N SER A 151 4.20 -11.99 -0.56
CA SER A 151 3.38 -11.28 0.44
C SER A 151 2.50 -10.28 -0.28
N LEU A 152 1.19 -10.54 -0.30
CA LEU A 152 0.23 -9.61 -0.88
C LEU A 152 -0.01 -8.45 0.09
N SER A 153 -0.18 -7.26 -0.47
CA SER A 153 -0.31 -6.01 0.28
C SER A 153 -1.31 -5.09 -0.38
N LEU A 154 -2.00 -4.29 0.43
CA LEU A 154 -2.83 -3.18 -0.02
C LEU A 154 -2.38 -1.93 0.73
N ALA A 155 -1.77 -1.00 0.00
CA ALA A 155 -1.59 0.36 0.47
C ALA A 155 -2.78 1.20 -0.02
N GLY A 156 -3.36 2.03 0.84
CA GLY A 156 -4.54 2.82 0.50
C GLY A 156 -4.42 4.28 0.88
N LYS A 157 -5.11 5.14 0.14
CA LYS A 157 -5.30 6.57 0.39
C LYS A 157 -6.77 6.91 0.33
N ILE A 158 -7.33 7.37 1.45
CA ILE A 158 -8.74 7.73 1.58
C ILE A 158 -8.87 9.25 1.47
N TYR A 159 -9.54 9.72 0.44
CA TYR A 159 -9.86 11.12 0.22
C TYR A 159 -11.17 11.43 0.92
N PRO A 160 -11.25 12.52 1.72
CA PRO A 160 -12.43 12.85 2.49
C PRO A 160 -13.53 13.52 1.63
N THR A 161 -13.89 12.88 0.52
CA THR A 161 -14.90 13.36 -0.42
C THR A 161 -15.52 12.18 -1.16
N MET A 162 -16.77 12.37 -1.62
CA MET A 162 -17.42 11.49 -2.59
C MET A 162 -17.50 12.12 -3.98
N ASN A 163 -17.04 13.36 -4.16
CA ASN A 163 -16.99 14.02 -5.46
C ASN A 163 -15.67 13.67 -6.17
N PRO A 164 -15.67 12.89 -7.27
CA PRO A 164 -14.45 12.52 -7.97
C PRO A 164 -13.74 13.72 -8.61
N ASN A 165 -14.47 14.81 -8.86
CA ASN A 165 -13.96 16.06 -9.42
C ASN A 165 -13.91 17.16 -8.35
N HIS A 166 -13.67 16.80 -7.09
CA HIS A 166 -13.54 17.78 -6.01
C HIS A 166 -12.49 18.84 -6.37
N ALA A 167 -12.90 20.11 -6.33
CA ALA A 167 -12.13 21.18 -6.93
C ALA A 167 -10.85 21.52 -6.16
N THR A 168 -10.84 21.44 -4.83
CA THR A 168 -9.65 21.77 -4.04
C THR A 168 -8.83 20.53 -3.75
N PRO A 169 -7.49 20.65 -3.62
CA PRO A 169 -6.64 19.58 -3.14
C PRO A 169 -7.06 19.12 -1.75
N LEU A 170 -6.96 17.81 -1.50
CA LEU A 170 -7.26 17.17 -0.23
C LEU A 170 -6.02 16.42 0.26
N VAL A 171 -5.84 16.35 1.58
CA VAL A 171 -4.82 15.49 2.19
C VAL A 171 -5.50 14.17 2.56
N PRO A 172 -5.21 13.05 1.84
CA PRO A 172 -5.83 11.78 2.15
C PRO A 172 -5.20 11.13 3.39
N ALA A 173 -5.97 10.30 4.08
CA ALA A 173 -5.41 9.39 5.10
C ALA A 173 -4.80 8.17 4.42
N SER A 174 -3.58 7.79 4.83
CA SER A 174 -2.90 6.62 4.28
C SER A 174 -2.95 5.44 5.24
N PHE A 175 -2.91 4.24 4.68
CA PHE A 175 -2.68 3.01 5.43
C PHE A 175 -1.89 2.00 4.60
N LEU A 176 -1.30 1.04 5.30
CA LEU A 176 -0.71 -0.16 4.72
C LEU A 176 -1.25 -1.38 5.45
N SER A 177 -1.70 -2.36 4.69
CA SER A 177 -1.98 -3.70 5.19
C SER A 177 -1.30 -4.74 4.31
N GLN A 178 -0.87 -5.84 4.91
CA GLN A 178 -0.08 -6.86 4.23
C GLN A 178 -0.29 -8.23 4.87
N GLU A 179 -0.05 -9.29 4.10
CA GLU A 179 0.16 -10.63 4.63
C GLU A 179 1.48 -10.71 5.42
N ASP A 180 1.93 -11.92 5.78
CA ASP A 180 3.25 -12.11 6.42
C ASP A 180 4.37 -11.45 5.60
N LEU A 181 5.22 -10.62 6.23
CA LEU A 181 6.34 -9.94 5.56
C LEU A 181 7.34 -10.96 4.96
N GLY A 182 7.52 -12.09 5.64
CA GLY A 182 8.29 -13.24 5.19
C GLY A 182 7.61 -14.08 4.10
N GLY A 183 6.43 -13.68 3.65
CA GLY A 183 5.67 -14.31 2.58
C GLY A 183 4.80 -15.46 3.04
N MET A 184 3.68 -15.64 2.34
CA MET A 184 2.73 -16.73 2.51
C MET A 184 2.53 -17.47 1.18
N HIS A 185 2.03 -18.70 1.27
CA HIS A 185 1.49 -19.38 0.10
C HIS A 185 0.00 -19.10 0.08
N THR A 186 -0.40 -18.23 -0.84
CA THR A 186 -1.78 -17.77 -0.99
C THR A 186 -2.16 -18.01 -2.44
N ASP A 187 -3.05 -19.00 -2.65
CA ASP A 187 -3.46 -19.42 -3.98
C ASP A 187 -4.38 -18.36 -4.61
N PHE A 188 -5.42 -17.96 -3.89
CA PHE A 188 -6.37 -16.96 -4.36
C PHE A 188 -6.22 -15.67 -3.57
N ILE A 189 -6.33 -14.53 -4.24
CA ILE A 189 -6.33 -13.24 -3.52
C ILE A 189 -7.52 -13.14 -2.54
N ASN A 190 -8.58 -13.93 -2.76
CA ASN A 190 -9.70 -14.11 -1.84
C ASN A 190 -9.27 -14.63 -0.45
N ASP A 191 -8.20 -15.41 -0.37
CA ASP A 191 -7.72 -16.02 0.87
C ASP A 191 -6.73 -15.11 1.62
N ALA A 192 -6.28 -14.03 1.00
CA ALA A 192 -5.31 -13.11 1.58
C ALA A 192 -5.92 -12.39 2.80
N GLU A 193 -5.20 -12.44 3.92
CA GLU A 193 -5.53 -11.69 5.14
C GLU A 193 -4.56 -10.52 5.30
N LEU A 194 -5.00 -9.33 4.92
CA LEU A 194 -4.15 -8.15 4.94
C LEU A 194 -4.29 -7.42 6.26
N ARG A 195 -3.22 -7.36 7.05
CA ARG A 195 -3.21 -6.76 8.39
C ARG A 195 -2.28 -5.56 8.44
N ASN A 196 -2.61 -4.55 9.24
CA ASN A 196 -1.71 -3.43 9.53
C ASN A 196 -0.52 -3.84 10.43
N ALA A 197 -0.65 -4.95 11.16
CA ALA A 197 0.40 -5.58 11.96
C ALA A 197 0.53 -7.06 11.55
N PRO A 198 1.17 -7.34 10.39
CA PRO A 198 1.34 -8.71 9.90
C PRO A 198 2.33 -9.52 10.75
N ASN A 199 2.32 -10.83 10.53
CA ASN A 199 3.40 -11.70 10.98
C ASN A 199 4.70 -11.38 10.23
N VAL A 200 5.82 -11.78 10.82
CA VAL A 200 7.14 -11.70 10.19
C VAL A 200 7.80 -13.06 10.28
N THR A 201 7.90 -13.77 9.15
CA THR A 201 8.54 -15.09 9.06
C THR A 201 9.70 -15.08 8.07
N ALA A 202 10.76 -14.31 8.37
CA ALA A 202 11.80 -13.93 7.40
C ALA A 202 12.55 -15.09 6.72
N TYR A 203 12.79 -16.20 7.42
CA TYR A 203 13.59 -17.34 6.93
C TYR A 203 12.99 -18.05 5.69
N ARG A 204 11.72 -17.79 5.37
CA ARG A 204 11.00 -18.44 4.28
C ARG A 204 11.35 -17.88 2.88
N ARG A 205 12.18 -16.85 2.78
CA ARG A 205 12.37 -16.06 1.56
C ARG A 205 13.61 -16.42 0.70
N GLY A 206 14.35 -17.49 1.02
CA GLY A 206 15.55 -17.86 0.26
C GLY A 206 16.56 -16.71 0.19
N LEU A 207 17.11 -16.38 -0.99
CA LEU A 207 18.04 -15.26 -1.15
C LEU A 207 17.43 -13.88 -0.86
N TYR A 208 16.09 -13.75 -0.95
CA TYR A 208 15.40 -12.51 -0.59
C TYR A 208 15.50 -12.20 0.92
N LEU A 209 15.87 -13.19 1.75
CA LEU A 209 16.24 -12.98 3.15
C LEU A 209 17.33 -11.90 3.31
N LEU A 210 18.30 -11.80 2.38
CA LEU A 210 19.37 -10.80 2.47
C LEU A 210 18.86 -9.36 2.32
N ILE A 211 17.78 -9.16 1.55
CA ILE A 211 17.08 -7.88 1.47
C ILE A 211 16.32 -7.63 2.78
N MET A 212 15.67 -8.66 3.34
CA MET A 212 14.95 -8.54 4.61
C MET A 212 15.86 -8.24 5.81
N VAL A 213 17.03 -8.88 5.90
CA VAL A 213 18.03 -8.60 6.94
C VAL A 213 18.43 -7.14 6.87
N ARG A 214 18.74 -6.66 5.66
CA ARG A 214 19.12 -5.27 5.42
C ARG A 214 18.00 -4.30 5.80
N ALA A 215 16.76 -4.59 5.41
CA ALA A 215 15.58 -3.82 5.80
C ALA A 215 15.36 -3.82 7.31
N GLY A 216 15.56 -4.96 7.98
CA GLY A 216 15.46 -5.12 9.43
C GLY A 216 16.48 -4.27 10.20
N TRP A 217 17.61 -3.92 9.60
CA TRP A 217 18.57 -2.97 10.17
C TRP A 217 18.23 -1.52 9.87
N ILE A 218 17.81 -1.20 8.64
CA ILE A 218 17.58 0.18 8.21
C ILE A 218 16.27 0.75 8.73
N PHE A 219 15.19 -0.02 8.70
CA PHE A 219 13.88 0.52 9.03
C PHE A 219 13.77 1.02 10.48
N PRO A 220 14.34 0.34 11.51
CA PRO A 220 14.39 0.87 12.88
C PRO A 220 15.13 2.20 13.03
N LEU A 221 16.05 2.53 12.11
CA LEU A 221 16.74 3.83 12.11
C LEU A 221 15.83 4.97 11.66
N VAL A 222 14.79 4.64 10.90
CA VAL A 222 13.81 5.60 10.39
C VAL A 222 12.60 5.65 11.32
N ASP A 223 11.99 4.50 11.62
CA ASP A 223 10.73 4.39 12.34
C ASP A 223 10.79 3.35 13.48
N LYS A 224 10.04 3.57 14.57
CA LYS A 224 10.18 2.80 15.81
C LYS A 224 9.69 1.35 15.70
N VAL A 225 8.58 1.13 15.00
CA VAL A 225 7.98 -0.19 14.82
C VAL A 225 7.81 -0.45 13.32
N PRO A 226 8.88 -0.90 12.63
CA PRO A 226 8.91 -0.93 11.18
C PRO A 226 8.05 -2.03 10.55
N ASP A 227 7.61 -3.01 11.33
CA ASP A 227 6.83 -4.16 10.90
C ASP A 227 5.31 -4.03 11.15
N ALA A 228 4.86 -2.93 11.75
CA ALA A 228 3.44 -2.62 11.93
C ALA A 228 3.17 -1.14 11.61
N ARG A 229 1.93 -0.81 11.20
CA ARG A 229 1.52 0.59 10.97
C ARG A 229 0.29 0.94 11.77
N GLN A 230 0.36 2.10 12.43
CA GLN A 230 -0.79 2.67 13.14
C GLN A 230 -1.80 3.21 12.12
N LEU A 231 -3.05 3.30 12.57
CA LEU A 231 -4.19 3.68 11.73
C LEU A 231 -4.68 5.09 12.03
N HIS A 232 -3.83 5.88 12.69
CA HIS A 232 -4.21 7.16 13.27
C HIS A 232 -4.65 8.20 12.23
N GLU A 233 -4.19 8.10 10.98
CA GLU A 233 -4.57 9.04 9.92
C GLU A 233 -6.03 8.81 9.53
N ILE A 234 -6.47 7.55 9.49
CA ILE A 234 -7.89 7.22 9.25
C ILE A 234 -8.72 7.70 10.44
N ALA A 235 -8.26 7.46 11.67
CA ALA A 235 -8.96 7.87 12.88
C ALA A 235 -9.06 9.40 13.05
N GLU A 236 -8.19 10.16 12.39
CA GLU A 236 -8.14 11.63 12.41
C GLU A 236 -8.79 12.26 11.18
N LEU A 237 -8.99 11.52 10.10
CA LEU A 237 -9.57 12.04 8.85
C LEU A 237 -10.99 12.54 9.09
N GLY A 238 -11.29 13.76 8.62
CA GLY A 238 -12.62 14.38 8.76
C GLY A 238 -13.12 14.57 10.20
N LYS A 239 -12.26 14.35 11.19
CA LYS A 239 -12.61 14.45 12.61
C LYS A 239 -12.87 15.92 12.97
N PRO A 240 -13.99 16.26 13.63
CA PRO A 240 -14.25 17.59 14.17
C PRO A 240 -13.13 18.11 15.07
N LYS A 241 -12.91 19.44 15.04
CA LYS A 241 -11.94 20.11 15.91
C LYS A 241 -12.34 19.89 17.38
N GLY A 242 -11.42 19.37 18.19
CA GLY A 242 -11.62 19.13 19.62
C GLY A 242 -12.08 17.71 19.98
N GLU A 243 -12.56 16.91 19.03
CA GLU A 243 -12.85 15.50 19.27
C GLU A 243 -11.55 14.73 19.55
N ARG A 244 -11.53 13.89 20.60
CA ARG A 244 -10.37 13.05 20.92
C ARG A 244 -10.21 11.93 19.88
N THR A 245 -8.98 11.66 19.46
CA THR A 245 -8.72 10.53 18.56
C THR A 245 -8.94 9.21 19.30
N ARG A 246 -9.71 8.29 18.70
CA ARG A 246 -9.83 6.89 19.10
C ARG A 246 -9.49 6.02 17.89
N CYS A 247 -8.25 5.57 17.84
CA CYS A 247 -7.68 4.75 16.78
C CYS A 247 -7.71 3.27 17.21
N PRO A 248 -8.22 2.35 16.36
CA PRO A 248 -8.05 0.92 16.60
C PRO A 248 -6.57 0.53 16.55
N GLU A 249 -6.20 -0.52 17.28
CA GLU A 249 -4.84 -1.06 17.23
C GLU A 249 -4.59 -1.91 15.97
N HIS A 250 -5.59 -2.71 15.61
CA HIS A 250 -5.52 -3.66 14.53
C HIS A 250 -6.63 -3.41 13.51
N MET A 251 -6.28 -3.58 12.24
CA MET A 251 -7.19 -3.63 11.10
C MET A 251 -6.86 -4.84 10.24
N LEU A 252 -7.91 -5.55 9.83
CA LEU A 252 -7.88 -6.66 8.90
C LEU A 252 -8.74 -6.30 7.69
N LEU A 253 -8.16 -6.40 6.50
CA LEU A 253 -8.88 -6.38 5.24
C LEU A 253 -8.89 -7.79 4.66
N LYS A 254 -10.09 -8.31 4.41
CA LYS A 254 -10.31 -9.62 3.79
C LYS A 254 -11.36 -9.49 2.72
N MET A 255 -11.20 -10.19 1.59
CA MET A 255 -12.21 -10.14 0.54
C MET A 255 -13.56 -10.67 1.07
N ALA A 256 -14.64 -10.03 0.64
CA ALA A 256 -15.98 -10.37 1.10
C ALA A 256 -16.30 -11.85 0.77
N PRO A 257 -16.91 -12.63 1.69
CA PRO A 257 -17.07 -14.09 1.53
C PRO A 257 -17.79 -14.55 0.26
N ARG A 258 -18.64 -13.70 -0.34
CA ARG A 258 -19.42 -14.01 -1.55
C ARG A 258 -18.71 -13.63 -2.85
N GLN A 259 -17.50 -13.08 -2.79
CA GLN A 259 -16.75 -12.78 -4.00
C GLN A 259 -16.32 -14.09 -4.68
N ALA A 260 -16.69 -14.25 -5.96
CA ALA A 260 -16.29 -15.42 -6.75
C ALA A 260 -14.76 -15.57 -6.78
N ARG A 261 -14.26 -16.81 -6.74
CA ARG A 261 -12.84 -17.11 -6.95
C ARG A 261 -12.54 -17.14 -8.45
N ILE A 262 -11.53 -16.40 -8.88
CA ILE A 262 -11.11 -16.39 -10.27
C ILE A 262 -10.32 -17.66 -10.57
N GLN A 263 -10.81 -18.42 -11.55
CA GLN A 263 -10.21 -19.67 -11.99
C GLN A 263 -9.00 -19.42 -12.90
N GLY A 264 -8.06 -20.36 -12.88
CA GLY A 264 -6.84 -20.33 -13.68
C GLY A 264 -5.62 -20.81 -12.90
N GLU A 265 -4.71 -21.51 -13.56
CA GLU A 265 -3.42 -21.89 -13.00
C GLU A 265 -2.40 -20.78 -13.25
N ASP A 266 -1.41 -20.66 -12.36
CA ASP A 266 -0.26 -19.76 -12.52
C ASP A 266 -0.59 -18.28 -12.78
N LEU A 267 -1.77 -17.82 -12.36
CA LEU A 267 -2.24 -16.45 -12.58
C LEU A 267 -1.35 -15.42 -11.87
N ASP A 268 -0.97 -14.36 -12.59
CA ASP A 268 -0.45 -13.16 -11.96
C ASP A 268 -1.57 -12.53 -11.12
N PHE A 269 -1.28 -12.11 -9.89
CA PHE A 269 -2.31 -11.52 -9.02
C PHE A 269 -2.98 -10.29 -9.65
N ARG A 270 -2.29 -9.57 -10.55
CA ARG A 270 -2.85 -8.42 -11.28
C ARG A 270 -3.88 -8.84 -12.30
N ASP A 271 -3.69 -10.00 -12.93
CA ASP A 271 -4.70 -10.62 -13.81
C ASP A 271 -5.91 -11.09 -12.99
N GLU A 272 -5.67 -11.64 -11.81
CA GLU A 272 -6.74 -12.03 -10.88
C GLU A 272 -7.58 -10.81 -10.45
N VAL A 273 -6.92 -9.69 -10.10
CA VAL A 273 -7.60 -8.42 -9.80
C VAL A 273 -8.41 -7.93 -10.99
N TYR A 274 -7.83 -7.92 -12.20
CA TYR A 274 -8.56 -7.50 -13.40
C TYR A 274 -9.82 -8.35 -13.61
N ALA A 275 -9.73 -9.67 -13.45
CA ALA A 275 -10.87 -10.58 -13.63
C ALA A 275 -12.01 -10.38 -12.62
N HIS A 276 -11.77 -9.79 -11.45
CA HIS A 276 -12.84 -9.40 -10.53
C HIS A 276 -13.63 -8.16 -10.98
N ILE A 277 -12.98 -7.25 -11.71
CA ILE A 277 -13.53 -5.93 -12.05
C ILE A 277 -14.03 -5.89 -13.51
N PHE A 278 -13.31 -6.53 -14.42
CA PHE A 278 -13.58 -6.54 -15.85
C PHE A 278 -14.01 -7.94 -16.27
N LYS A 279 -15.33 -8.10 -16.48
CA LYS A 279 -15.87 -9.37 -16.94
C LYS A 279 -15.54 -9.57 -18.43
N PRO A 280 -15.22 -10.80 -18.87
CA PRO A 280 -14.93 -11.08 -20.27
C PRO A 280 -16.03 -10.55 -21.22
N GLY A 281 -15.62 -9.82 -22.26
CA GLY A 281 -16.51 -9.26 -23.28
C GLY A 281 -17.25 -7.98 -22.90
N ALA A 282 -17.10 -7.47 -21.67
CA ALA A 282 -17.64 -6.17 -21.30
C ALA A 282 -16.66 -5.04 -21.67
N PRO A 283 -17.10 -3.97 -22.36
CA PRO A 283 -16.23 -2.84 -22.72
C PRO A 283 -15.92 -1.88 -21.55
N GLU A 284 -16.58 -2.07 -20.42
CA GLU A 284 -16.49 -1.25 -19.21
C GLU A 284 -16.50 -2.15 -17.96
N PRO A 285 -15.96 -1.70 -16.82
CA PRO A 285 -15.94 -2.49 -15.59
C PRO A 285 -17.37 -2.76 -15.10
N THR A 286 -17.75 -4.03 -15.09
CA THR A 286 -19.08 -4.50 -14.63
C THR A 286 -19.02 -5.33 -13.35
N GLY A 287 -17.80 -5.60 -12.87
CA GLY A 287 -17.54 -6.28 -11.61
C GLY A 287 -17.08 -5.31 -10.51
N SER A 288 -16.75 -5.89 -9.38
CA SER A 288 -16.18 -5.16 -8.24
C SER A 288 -15.32 -6.10 -7.42
N MET A 289 -14.31 -5.55 -6.78
CA MET A 289 -13.52 -6.25 -5.77
C MET A 289 -13.84 -5.65 -4.40
N VAL A 290 -14.45 -6.45 -3.52
CA VAL A 290 -14.94 -5.98 -2.21
C VAL A 290 -14.11 -6.58 -1.08
N PHE A 291 -13.63 -5.72 -0.18
CA PHE A 291 -13.00 -6.12 1.09
C PHE A 291 -13.89 -5.71 2.26
N ASP A 292 -14.05 -6.61 3.23
CA ASP A 292 -14.55 -6.25 4.55
C ASP A 292 -13.46 -5.58 5.37
N ILE A 293 -13.83 -4.55 6.14
CA ILE A 293 -12.98 -3.86 7.10
C ILE A 293 -13.33 -4.37 8.49
N SER A 294 -12.39 -5.03 9.15
CA SER A 294 -12.51 -5.47 10.53
C SER A 294 -11.45 -4.82 11.40
N VAL A 295 -11.81 -4.50 12.64
CA VAL A 295 -10.93 -3.82 13.61
C VAL A 295 -10.93 -4.52 14.96
N SER A 296 -9.87 -4.29 15.74
CA SER A 296 -9.75 -4.76 17.11
C SER A 296 -8.74 -3.92 17.91
N ASP A 297 -8.92 -3.86 19.23
CA ASP A 297 -7.94 -3.33 20.19
C ASP A 297 -7.23 -4.44 20.98
N THR A 298 -7.54 -5.71 20.71
CA THR A 298 -7.01 -6.85 21.48
C THR A 298 -6.21 -7.79 20.61
N GLY A 299 -4.95 -8.00 20.98
CA GLY A 299 -4.07 -8.95 20.34
C GLY A 299 -2.78 -9.10 21.11
N GLU A 300 -2.06 -10.17 20.82
CA GLU A 300 -0.76 -10.47 21.41
C GLU A 300 0.29 -10.58 20.31
N SER A 301 1.44 -9.97 20.56
CA SER A 301 2.62 -10.10 19.72
C SER A 301 3.71 -10.85 20.49
N VAL A 302 4.17 -11.97 19.93
CA VAL A 302 5.23 -12.79 20.51
C VAL A 302 6.40 -12.94 19.54
N GLY A 303 7.59 -13.17 20.08
CA GLY A 303 8.82 -13.38 19.30
C GLY A 303 9.74 -12.17 19.25
N ILE A 304 10.84 -12.32 18.52
CA ILE A 304 11.91 -11.32 18.37
C ILE A 304 11.78 -10.57 17.04
N PRO A 305 12.42 -9.39 16.88
CA PRO A 305 12.48 -8.71 15.60
C PRO A 305 12.87 -9.65 14.45
N GLY A 306 12.11 -9.64 13.35
CA GLY A 306 12.30 -10.54 12.20
C GLY A 306 11.56 -11.90 12.29
N PHE A 307 11.03 -12.26 13.47
CA PHE A 307 10.31 -13.51 13.74
C PHE A 307 9.06 -13.29 14.60
N ARG A 308 8.38 -12.16 14.40
CA ARG A 308 7.21 -11.76 15.19
C ARG A 308 5.96 -12.50 14.72
N ARG A 309 5.20 -13.06 15.66
CA ARG A 309 3.85 -13.57 15.42
C ARG A 309 2.83 -12.70 16.15
N VAL A 310 1.79 -12.30 15.43
CA VAL A 310 0.70 -11.46 15.92
C VAL A 310 -0.60 -12.26 15.87
N LYS A 311 -1.20 -12.49 17.05
CA LYS A 311 -2.51 -13.12 17.20
C LYS A 311 -3.49 -12.08 17.70
N VAL A 312 -4.39 -11.64 16.83
CA VAL A 312 -5.44 -10.67 17.15
C VAL A 312 -6.75 -11.41 17.45
N THR A 313 -7.48 -10.94 18.44
CA THR A 313 -8.77 -11.50 18.89
C THR A 313 -9.88 -10.44 18.79
N ASN A 314 -11.14 -10.84 18.97
CA ASN A 314 -12.30 -9.93 19.01
C ASN A 314 -12.46 -9.03 17.78
N TRP A 315 -12.24 -9.59 16.59
CA TRP A 315 -12.46 -8.87 15.34
C TRP A 315 -13.92 -8.44 15.22
N ARG A 316 -14.14 -7.14 15.03
CA ARG A 316 -15.44 -6.58 14.67
C ARG A 316 -15.38 -6.03 13.26
N ARG A 317 -16.21 -6.56 12.37
CA ARG A 317 -16.46 -5.97 11.06
C ARG A 317 -17.17 -4.63 11.25
N ILE A 318 -16.68 -3.57 10.62
CA ILE A 318 -17.24 -2.21 10.74
C ILE A 318 -17.62 -1.60 9.40
N GLY A 319 -17.17 -2.16 8.28
CA GLY A 319 -17.38 -1.56 6.98
C GLY A 319 -16.81 -2.37 5.84
N ARG A 320 -16.62 -1.71 4.70
CA ARG A 320 -16.09 -2.30 3.48
C ARG A 320 -15.33 -1.30 2.61
N ILE A 321 -14.49 -1.85 1.74
CA ILE A 321 -13.89 -1.15 0.61
C ILE A 321 -14.43 -1.81 -0.66
N THR A 322 -14.99 -1.03 -1.56
CA THR A 322 -15.49 -1.50 -2.86
C THR A 322 -14.69 -0.86 -3.97
N PHE A 323 -13.85 -1.64 -4.65
CA PHE A 323 -13.12 -1.20 -5.83
C PHE A 323 -13.89 -1.57 -7.09
N THR A 324 -14.10 -0.59 -7.97
CA THR A 324 -14.84 -0.72 -9.23
C THR A 324 -13.99 -0.40 -10.45
N ALA A 325 -12.74 0.02 -10.24
CA ALA A 325 -11.81 0.24 -11.33
C ALA A 325 -10.41 -0.20 -10.92
N ALA A 326 -9.62 -0.65 -11.89
CA ALA A 326 -8.23 -1.00 -11.69
C ALA A 326 -7.37 -0.68 -12.91
N VAL A 327 -6.09 -0.41 -12.68
CA VAL A 327 -5.11 -0.16 -13.74
C VAL A 327 -3.71 -0.59 -13.32
N ALA A 328 -3.10 -1.49 -14.10
CA ALA A 328 -1.68 -1.76 -14.08
C ALA A 328 -1.01 -0.83 -15.10
N SER A 329 -0.25 0.14 -14.58
CA SER A 329 0.37 1.19 -15.38
C SER A 329 1.79 1.48 -14.90
N TYR A 330 2.57 2.14 -15.77
CA TYR A 330 3.86 2.68 -15.38
C TYR A 330 3.74 3.58 -14.15
N ASN A 331 2.71 4.43 -14.13
CA ASN A 331 2.52 5.38 -13.04
C ASN A 331 2.12 4.67 -11.72
N ALA A 332 1.43 3.53 -11.78
CA ALA A 332 1.15 2.70 -10.60
C ALA A 332 2.42 2.10 -9.96
N ASP A 333 3.45 1.81 -10.75
CA ASP A 333 4.70 1.21 -10.26
C ASP A 333 5.82 2.22 -10.00
N HIS A 334 5.79 3.38 -10.67
CA HIS A 334 6.90 4.33 -10.69
C HIS A 334 6.57 5.73 -10.15
N VAL A 335 5.30 6.15 -10.16
CA VAL A 335 4.95 7.56 -9.89
C VAL A 335 4.12 7.70 -8.64
N VAL A 336 3.02 6.97 -8.50
CA VAL A 336 2.16 7.05 -7.31
C VAL A 336 3.01 6.80 -6.07
N HIS A 337 2.69 7.40 -4.94
CA HIS A 337 3.41 7.19 -3.70
C HIS A 337 2.42 6.95 -2.56
N PHE A 338 2.71 6.00 -1.68
CA PHE A 338 1.87 5.70 -0.53
C PHE A 338 2.67 5.98 0.73
N HIS A 339 2.22 7.01 1.46
CA HIS A 339 2.77 7.37 2.76
C HIS A 339 2.50 6.24 3.75
N HIS A 340 3.50 5.89 4.54
CA HIS A 340 3.34 4.97 5.66
C HIS A 340 3.19 5.79 6.94
N PRO A 341 2.05 5.71 7.65
CA PRO A 341 1.86 6.43 8.90
C PRO A 341 2.98 6.14 9.90
N GLY A 342 3.73 7.18 10.27
CA GLY A 342 4.85 7.06 11.21
C GLY A 342 4.39 6.71 12.62
N TRP A 343 5.22 5.98 13.37
CA TRP A 343 4.83 5.52 14.69
C TRP A 343 4.64 6.67 15.70
N ARG A 344 3.63 6.55 16.55
CA ARG A 344 3.43 7.37 17.76
C ARG A 344 3.49 6.49 19.01
N ASP A 345 4.09 6.96 20.09
CA ASP A 345 4.06 6.20 21.36
C ASP A 345 2.63 6.00 21.88
N ASN A 346 1.75 6.96 21.62
CA ASN A 346 0.32 6.84 21.80
C ASN A 346 -0.38 7.06 20.45
N ARG A 347 -0.98 6.00 19.89
CA ARG A 347 -1.73 6.07 18.61
C ARG A 347 -2.84 7.13 18.60
N ASN A 348 -3.34 7.53 19.76
CA ASN A 348 -4.40 8.53 19.94
C ASN A 348 -3.89 9.96 20.18
N ASP A 349 -2.57 10.18 20.30
CA ASP A 349 -2.00 11.51 20.57
C ASP A 349 -0.91 11.88 19.57
N ALA A 350 -1.22 12.82 18.68
CA ALA A 350 -0.30 13.35 17.68
C ALA A 350 0.99 13.94 18.24
N LYS A 351 1.00 14.41 19.50
CA LYS A 351 2.20 14.96 20.15
C LYS A 351 3.26 13.90 20.43
N THR A 352 2.88 12.62 20.41
CA THR A 352 3.77 11.50 20.69
C THR A 352 4.40 10.90 19.44
N ALA A 353 4.29 11.58 18.29
CA ALA A 353 4.95 11.17 17.06
C ALA A 353 6.47 11.09 17.23
N ILE A 354 7.05 10.00 16.74
CA ILE A 354 8.51 9.77 16.77
C ILE A 354 9.22 10.60 15.69
N ARG A 355 8.51 10.91 14.60
CA ARG A 355 9.02 11.70 13.49
C ARG A 355 8.11 12.89 13.17
N SER A 356 8.73 14.01 12.77
CA SER A 356 8.05 15.17 12.23
C SER A 356 8.96 15.88 11.23
N GLY A 357 8.42 16.24 10.06
CA GLY A 357 9.14 17.00 9.03
C GLY A 357 10.46 16.34 8.57
N GLY A 358 10.47 15.02 8.39
CA GLY A 358 11.68 14.30 7.94
C GLY A 358 12.71 14.00 9.01
N ARG A 359 12.45 14.37 10.27
CA ARG A 359 13.40 14.21 11.39
C ARG A 359 12.79 13.38 12.51
N ARG A 360 13.63 12.61 13.17
CA ARG A 360 13.28 11.96 14.44
C ARG A 360 13.26 13.04 15.52
N VAL A 361 12.15 13.14 16.25
CA VAL A 361 11.92 14.15 17.29
C VAL A 361 11.82 13.54 18.69
N ARG A 362 11.77 12.21 18.81
CA ARG A 362 11.73 11.45 20.07
C ARG A 362 12.52 10.14 19.98
#